data_AF-A0A2V1CWZ4-F1
#
_entry.id   AF-A0A2V1CWZ4-F1
#
_cell.length_a   1.000
_cell.length_b   1.000
_cell.length_c   1.000
_cell.angle_alpha   90.00
_cell.angle_beta   90.00
_cell.angle_gamma   90.00
#
_symmetry.space_group_name_H-M   'P 1'
#
loop_
_entity.id
_entity.type
_entity.pdbx_description
1 polymer ?
#
loop_
_entity_poly.entity_id
_entity_poly.type
_entity_poly.pdbx_seq_one_letter_code
_entity_poly.pdbx_strand_id
1 'polypeptide(L)'
;MKRALSGAATEKDASIIRQSLHHMAIQNTLLPSENEGLLGALTVKERRETKGKSLDLLQHYEYWEPSRLWTPRSFGEAKTRMRLAREEREADVKEKANMKELAKANKLYNEKIAQEKREARAKEKEERH
;
A
#
# COMPACT_ATOMS: atom_id res chain seq x y z
N MET A 1 4.54 -35.46 55.03
CA MET A 1 4.77 -34.01 54.83
C MET A 1 5.01 -33.58 53.36
N LYS A 2 5.48 -34.43 52.44
CA LYS A 2 5.79 -34.03 51.05
C LYS A 2 4.59 -33.65 50.15
N ARG A 3 3.37 -34.17 50.39
CA ARG A 3 2.17 -33.89 49.57
C ARG A 3 1.56 -32.50 49.77
N ALA A 4 1.68 -31.90 50.96
CA ALA A 4 1.13 -30.57 51.21
C ALA A 4 1.94 -29.46 50.51
N LEU A 5 3.26 -29.65 50.42
CA LEU A 5 4.17 -28.74 49.71
C LEU A 5 3.97 -28.78 48.18
N SER A 6 3.59 -29.94 47.61
CA SER A 6 3.29 -30.03 46.18
C SER A 6 1.98 -29.35 45.80
N GLY A 7 0.94 -29.42 46.65
CA GLY A 7 -0.35 -28.77 46.40
C GLY A 7 -0.25 -27.23 46.40
N ALA A 8 0.52 -26.67 47.33
CA ALA A 8 0.72 -25.21 47.42
C ALA A 8 1.54 -24.64 46.25
N ALA A 9 2.44 -25.43 45.65
CA ALA A 9 3.15 -25.03 44.44
C ALA A 9 2.21 -25.02 43.23
N THR A 10 1.38 -26.06 43.06
CA THR A 10 0.41 -26.14 41.95
C THR A 10 -0.68 -25.08 42.00
N GLU A 11 -1.05 -24.61 43.19
CA GLU A 11 -2.05 -23.55 43.36
C GLU A 11 -1.51 -22.16 42.97
N LYS A 12 -0.23 -21.89 43.29
CA LYS A 12 0.48 -20.68 42.86
C LYS A 12 0.64 -20.65 41.35
N ASP A 13 1.04 -21.77 40.75
CA ASP A 13 1.16 -21.90 39.30
C ASP A 13 -0.19 -21.69 38.61
N ALA A 14 -1.27 -22.26 39.15
CA ALA A 14 -2.61 -22.04 38.66
C ALA A 14 -3.06 -20.56 38.79
N SER A 15 -2.65 -19.87 39.84
CA SER A 15 -2.94 -18.43 40.02
C SER A 15 -2.24 -17.57 38.98
N ILE A 16 -0.97 -17.88 38.69
CA ILE A 16 -0.19 -17.19 37.65
C ILE A 16 -0.84 -17.39 36.28
N ILE A 17 -1.26 -18.62 35.97
CA ILE A 17 -1.96 -18.94 34.71
C ILE A 17 -3.29 -18.19 34.60
N ARG A 18 -4.07 -18.10 35.69
CA ARG A 18 -5.32 -17.32 35.69
C ARG A 18 -5.06 -15.84 35.44
N GLN A 19 -4.02 -15.28 36.07
CA GLN A 19 -3.67 -13.88 35.90
C GLN A 19 -3.18 -13.58 34.48
N SER A 20 -2.36 -14.45 33.89
CA SER A 20 -1.89 -14.29 32.51
C SER A 20 -3.05 -14.43 31.50
N LEU A 21 -3.94 -15.40 31.71
CA LEU A 21 -5.14 -15.57 30.89
C LEU A 21 -6.07 -14.36 30.97
N HIS A 22 -6.28 -13.81 32.17
CA HIS A 22 -7.07 -12.61 32.36
C HIS A 22 -6.43 -11.39 31.67
N HIS A 23 -5.11 -11.23 31.79
CA HIS A 23 -4.40 -10.17 31.09
C HIS A 23 -4.52 -10.30 29.56
N MET A 24 -4.34 -11.50 29.01
CA MET A 24 -4.52 -11.77 27.57
C MET A 24 -5.97 -11.49 27.12
N ALA A 25 -6.96 -11.87 27.92
CA ALA A 25 -8.36 -11.59 27.63
C ALA A 25 -8.61 -10.07 27.57
N ILE A 26 -8.09 -9.29 28.53
CA ILE A 26 -8.18 -7.83 28.51
C ILE A 26 -7.50 -7.26 27.26
N GLN A 27 -6.27 -7.68 26.95
CA GLN A 27 -5.55 -7.20 25.77
C GLN A 27 -6.33 -7.49 24.48
N ASN A 28 -6.89 -8.69 24.33
CA ASN A 28 -7.72 -9.04 23.18
C ASN A 28 -9.00 -8.21 23.08
N THR A 29 -9.55 -7.73 24.20
CA THR A 29 -10.71 -6.81 24.18
C THR A 29 -10.32 -5.37 23.84
N LEU A 30 -9.10 -4.94 24.19
CA LEU A 30 -8.63 -3.57 23.93
C LEU A 30 -8.15 -3.39 22.49
N LEU A 31 -7.46 -4.39 21.92
CA LEU A 31 -6.90 -4.33 20.57
C LEU A 31 -7.91 -3.93 19.48
N PRO A 32 -9.16 -4.45 19.45
CA PRO A 32 -10.18 -4.00 18.49
C PRO A 32 -10.49 -2.51 18.63
N SER A 33 -10.64 -2.00 19.86
CA SER A 33 -10.94 -0.59 20.10
C SER A 33 -9.79 0.34 19.70
N GLU A 34 -8.54 -0.11 19.91
CA GLU A 34 -7.35 0.61 19.46
C GLU A 34 -7.26 0.61 17.93
N ASN A 35 -7.50 -0.55 17.30
CA ASN A 35 -7.53 -0.66 15.84
C ASN A 35 -8.61 0.23 15.23
N GLU A 36 -9.81 0.26 15.81
CA GLU A 36 -10.88 1.17 15.38
C GLU A 36 -10.48 2.65 15.54
N GLY A 37 -9.86 3.01 16.66
CA GLY A 37 -9.33 4.36 16.90
C GLY A 37 -8.24 4.75 15.89
N LEU A 38 -7.32 3.84 15.58
CA LEU A 38 -6.27 4.04 14.58
C LEU A 38 -6.85 4.19 13.17
N LEU A 39 -7.81 3.36 12.78
CA LEU A 39 -8.53 3.48 11.52
C LEU A 39 -9.28 4.81 11.43
N GLY A 40 -9.93 5.23 12.52
CA GLY A 40 -10.57 6.54 12.63
C GLY A 40 -9.58 7.70 12.44
N ALA A 41 -8.44 7.66 13.11
CA ALA A 41 -7.40 8.67 12.96
C ALA A 41 -6.83 8.71 11.52
N LEU A 42 -6.62 7.55 10.90
CA LEU A 42 -6.14 7.45 9.53
C LEU A 42 -7.14 8.05 8.54
N THR A 43 -8.42 7.69 8.63
CA THR A 43 -9.46 8.26 7.75
C THR A 43 -9.63 9.76 7.94
N VAL A 44 -9.52 10.27 9.18
CA VAL A 44 -9.51 11.72 9.45
C VAL A 44 -8.29 12.39 8.84
N LYS A 45 -7.11 11.76 8.90
CA LYS A 45 -5.88 12.25 8.29
C LYS A 45 -5.99 12.31 6.76
N GLU A 46 -6.48 11.25 6.11
CA GLU A 46 -6.76 11.23 4.68
C GLU A 46 -7.73 12.35 4.28
N ARG A 47 -8.81 12.54 5.05
CA ARG A 47 -9.75 13.65 4.84
C ARG A 47 -9.06 15.01 4.97
N ARG A 48 -8.12 15.20 5.91
CA ARG A 48 -7.37 16.46 6.05
C ARG A 48 -6.40 16.71 4.88
N GLU A 49 -5.69 15.69 4.41
CA GLU A 49 -4.79 15.79 3.26
C GLU A 49 -5.52 16.21 1.97
N THR A 50 -6.80 15.83 1.83
CA THR A 50 -7.62 16.30 0.69
C THR A 50 -8.12 17.73 0.85
N LYS A 51 -8.26 18.25 2.08
CA LYS A 51 -8.77 19.61 2.36
C LYS A 51 -7.74 20.71 2.14
N GLY A 52 -6.45 20.40 2.15
CA GLY A 52 -5.37 21.39 1.99
C GLY A 52 -4.97 21.70 0.55
N LYS A 53 -5.52 20.98 -0.44
CA LYS A 53 -5.17 21.20 -1.85
C LYS A 53 -5.98 22.37 -2.38
N SER A 54 -5.31 23.47 -2.70
CA SER A 54 -5.93 24.57 -3.43
C SER A 54 -6.45 24.05 -4.78
N LEU A 55 -7.67 24.43 -5.10
CA LEU A 55 -8.26 24.12 -6.39
C LEU A 55 -7.68 25.12 -7.41
N ASP A 56 -7.06 24.63 -8.47
CA ASP A 56 -6.48 25.48 -9.52
C ASP A 56 -7.58 26.04 -10.43
N LEU A 57 -8.14 27.17 -10.01
CA LEU A 57 -9.19 27.87 -10.74
C LEU A 57 -8.54 28.67 -11.88
N LEU A 58 -8.73 28.21 -13.12
CA LEU A 58 -8.34 28.96 -14.31
C LEU A 58 -9.37 30.03 -14.64
N GLN A 59 -8.88 31.15 -15.16
CA GLN A 59 -9.69 32.26 -15.62
C GLN A 59 -10.11 32.05 -17.07
N HIS A 60 -11.42 32.12 -17.34
CA HIS A 60 -11.97 31.93 -18.68
C HIS A 60 -12.14 33.24 -19.47
N TYR A 61 -11.99 34.39 -18.80
CA TYR A 61 -12.19 35.71 -19.39
C TYR A 61 -11.08 36.66 -18.98
N GLU A 62 -10.43 37.26 -19.96
CA GLU A 62 -9.48 38.35 -19.79
C GLU A 62 -10.28 39.64 -19.56
N TYR A 63 -10.88 39.77 -18.38
CA TYR A 63 -11.61 40.97 -17.98
C TYR A 63 -10.66 41.87 -17.19
N TRP A 64 -10.39 43.07 -17.71
CA TRP A 64 -9.35 43.99 -17.24
C TRP A 64 -9.72 44.77 -15.96
N GLU A 65 -10.59 44.22 -15.12
CA GLU A 65 -10.97 44.84 -13.86
C GLU A 65 -10.09 44.34 -12.70
N PRO A 66 -9.79 45.20 -11.71
CA PRO A 66 -8.96 44.85 -10.56
C PRO A 66 -9.58 43.83 -9.58
N SER A 67 -10.76 43.27 -9.90
CA SER A 67 -11.46 42.30 -9.06
C SER A 67 -11.62 40.96 -9.77
N ARG A 68 -11.06 39.90 -9.16
CA ARG A 68 -11.12 38.53 -9.67
C ARG A 68 -12.42 37.86 -9.24
N LEU A 69 -13.43 37.85 -10.10
CA LEU A 69 -14.69 37.14 -9.83
C LEU A 69 -14.58 35.66 -10.21
N TRP A 70 -14.82 34.77 -9.24
CA TRP A 70 -14.89 33.33 -9.46
C TRP A 70 -16.33 32.90 -9.74
N THR A 71 -16.55 32.23 -10.88
CA THR A 71 -17.86 31.68 -11.22
C THR A 71 -17.99 30.24 -10.72
N PRO A 72 -19.20 29.75 -10.37
CA PRO A 72 -19.40 28.35 -9.97
C PRO A 72 -18.87 27.33 -11.01
N ARG A 73 -18.86 27.72 -12.29
CA ARG A 73 -18.31 26.94 -13.40
C ARG A 73 -16.80 26.68 -13.24
N SER A 74 -16.00 27.69 -12.84
CA SER A 74 -14.54 27.52 -12.69
C SER A 74 -14.19 26.46 -11.64
N PHE A 75 -15.00 26.36 -10.57
CA PHE A 75 -14.85 25.30 -9.56
C PHE A 75 -15.14 23.90 -10.13
N GLY A 76 -16.19 23.77 -10.94
CA GLY A 76 -16.54 22.49 -11.59
C GLY A 76 -15.45 22.02 -12.55
N GLU A 77 -14.91 22.93 -13.35
CA GLU A 77 -13.83 22.62 -14.30
C GLU A 77 -12.52 22.26 -13.59
N ALA A 78 -12.14 23.00 -12.56
CA ALA A 78 -10.92 22.70 -11.81
C ALA A 78 -11.00 21.34 -11.09
N LYS A 79 -12.17 20.97 -10.53
CA LYS A 79 -12.38 19.63 -9.97
C LYS A 79 -12.23 18.54 -11.02
N THR A 80 -12.77 18.79 -12.22
CA THR A 80 -12.68 17.85 -13.35
C THR A 80 -11.23 17.66 -13.78
N ARG A 81 -10.45 18.73 -13.93
CA ARG A 81 -9.01 18.66 -14.24
C ARG A 81 -8.22 17.91 -13.18
N MET A 82 -8.48 18.17 -11.90
CA MET A 82 -7.82 17.44 -10.81
C MET A 82 -8.13 15.94 -10.85
N ARG A 83 -9.37 15.56 -11.20
CA ARG A 83 -9.74 14.15 -11.38
C ARG A 83 -9.00 13.52 -12.55
N LEU A 84 -9.00 14.16 -13.71
CA LEU A 84 -8.29 13.67 -14.90
C LEU A 84 -6.78 13.53 -14.64
N ALA A 85 -6.14 14.55 -14.05
CA ALA A 85 -4.73 14.49 -13.70
C ALA A 85 -4.40 13.38 -12.67
N ARG A 86 -5.37 12.98 -11.83
CA ARG A 86 -5.19 11.84 -10.93
C ARG A 86 -5.26 10.53 -11.71
N GLU A 87 -6.27 10.38 -12.57
CA GLU A 87 -6.45 9.20 -13.41
C GLU A 87 -5.26 8.97 -14.33
N GLU A 88 -4.73 10.03 -14.95
CA GLU A 88 -3.51 9.97 -15.77
C GLU A 88 -2.29 9.49 -14.98
N ARG A 89 -2.06 10.03 -13.78
CA ARG A 89 -0.96 9.57 -12.91
C ARG A 89 -1.11 8.10 -12.53
N GLU A 90 -2.33 7.67 -12.21
CA GLU A 90 -2.60 6.28 -11.86
C GLU A 90 -2.39 5.36 -13.08
N ALA A 91 -2.77 5.79 -14.28
CA ALA A 91 -2.51 5.09 -15.53
C ALA A 91 -1.00 5.01 -15.82
N ASP A 92 -0.25 6.11 -15.71
CA ASP A 92 1.21 6.16 -15.91
C ASP A 92 1.95 5.20 -14.97
N VAL A 93 1.52 5.11 -13.71
CA VAL A 93 2.11 4.18 -12.74
C VAL A 93 1.85 2.73 -13.16
N LYS A 94 0.64 2.41 -13.62
CA LYS A 94 0.28 1.07 -14.12
C LYS A 94 1.08 0.73 -15.38
N GLU A 95 1.17 1.64 -16.34
CA GLU A 95 1.94 1.42 -17.57
C GLU A 95 3.43 1.20 -17.28
N LYS A 96 4.02 1.99 -16.38
CA LYS A 96 5.41 1.77 -15.95
C LYS A 96 5.61 0.41 -15.27
N ALA A 97 4.62 -0.07 -14.51
CA ALA A 97 4.68 -1.41 -13.91
C ALA A 97 4.62 -2.49 -15.00
N ASN A 98 3.66 -2.41 -15.92
CA ASN A 98 3.51 -3.32 -17.06
C ASN A 98 4.79 -3.38 -17.91
N MET A 99 5.38 -2.23 -18.23
CA MET A 99 6.62 -2.15 -18.99
C MET A 99 7.80 -2.84 -18.28
N LYS A 100 7.88 -2.73 -16.95
CA LYS A 100 8.92 -3.44 -16.17
C LYS A 100 8.71 -4.95 -16.20
N GLU A 101 7.46 -5.42 -16.17
CA GLU A 101 7.14 -6.84 -16.27
C GLU A 101 7.49 -7.40 -17.65
N LEU A 102 7.10 -6.69 -18.72
CA LEU A 102 7.46 -7.04 -20.09
C LEU A 102 8.99 -7.06 -20.29
N ALA A 103 9.71 -6.10 -19.74
CA ALA A 103 11.17 -6.07 -19.81
C ALA A 103 11.81 -7.28 -19.13
N LYS A 104 11.30 -7.69 -17.95
CA LYS A 104 11.76 -8.91 -17.26
C LYS A 104 11.47 -10.16 -18.09
N ALA A 105 10.26 -10.28 -18.64
CA ALA A 105 9.89 -11.41 -19.49
C ALA A 105 10.77 -11.51 -20.74
N ASN A 106 11.03 -10.38 -21.42
CA ASN A 106 11.91 -10.34 -22.59
C ASN A 106 13.35 -10.70 -22.24
N LYS A 107 13.85 -10.27 -21.07
CA LYS A 107 15.19 -10.67 -20.60
C LYS A 107 15.28 -12.18 -20.43
N LEU A 108 14.31 -12.80 -19.75
CA LEU A 108 14.26 -14.26 -19.56
C LEU A 108 14.15 -14.99 -20.90
N TYR A 109 13.37 -14.49 -21.84
CA TYR A 109 13.23 -15.06 -23.17
C TYR A 109 14.56 -15.02 -23.95
N ASN A 110 15.26 -13.88 -23.92
CA ASN A 110 16.57 -13.75 -24.58
C ASN A 110 17.64 -14.64 -23.94
N GLU A 111 17.59 -14.84 -22.63
CA GLU A 111 18.48 -15.77 -21.92
C GLU A 111 18.25 -17.22 -22.37
N LYS A 112 16.99 -17.65 -22.55
CA LYS A 112 16.67 -18.98 -23.09
C LYS A 112 17.20 -19.17 -24.51
N ILE A 113 16.97 -18.19 -25.40
CA ILE A 113 17.52 -18.23 -26.77
C ILE A 113 19.05 -18.31 -26.75
N ALA A 114 19.70 -17.57 -25.85
CA ALA A 114 21.15 -17.60 -25.72
C ALA A 114 21.67 -18.96 -25.24
N GLN A 115 20.95 -19.63 -24.32
CA GLN A 115 21.25 -20.99 -23.88
C GLN A 115 21.10 -22.00 -25.01
N GLU A 116 19.98 -21.99 -25.72
CA GLU A 116 19.75 -22.88 -26.88
C GLU A 116 20.85 -22.71 -27.95
N LYS A 117 21.25 -21.46 -28.25
CA LYS A 117 22.37 -21.19 -29.17
C LYS A 117 23.73 -21.65 -28.65
N ARG A 118 23.94 -21.74 -27.33
CA ARG A 118 25.17 -22.30 -26.75
C ARG A 118 25.15 -23.82 -26.85
N GLU A 119 24.03 -24.44 -26.54
CA GLU A 119 23.84 -25.89 -26.65
C GLU A 119 23.98 -26.37 -28.10
N ALA A 120 23.38 -25.67 -29.07
CA ALA A 120 23.55 -25.99 -30.49
C ALA A 120 25.02 -25.94 -30.94
N ARG A 121 25.77 -24.93 -30.48
CA ARG A 121 27.22 -24.81 -30.75
C ARG A 121 28.05 -25.88 -30.06
N ALA A 122 27.63 -26.36 -28.89
CA ALA A 122 28.30 -27.47 -28.21
C ALA A 122 28.09 -28.78 -28.97
N LYS A 123 26.84 -29.07 -29.37
CA LYS A 123 26.49 -30.25 -30.18
C LYS A 123 27.23 -30.27 -31.53
N GLU A 124 27.30 -29.14 -32.24
CA GLU A 124 28.05 -29.05 -33.50
C GLU A 124 29.55 -29.32 -33.31
N LYS A 125 30.13 -28.95 -32.16
CA LYS A 125 31.53 -29.25 -31.85
C LYS A 125 31.75 -30.73 -31.52
N GLU A 126 30.81 -31.35 -30.81
CA GLU A 126 30.84 -32.79 -30.51
C GLU A 126 30.66 -33.63 -31.78
N GLU A 127 29.83 -33.22 -32.74
CA GLU A 127 29.65 -33.92 -34.02
C GLU A 127 30.84 -33.77 -34.99
N ARG A 128 31.68 -32.75 -34.82
CA ARG A 128 32.87 -32.51 -35.65
C ARG A 128 34.12 -33.24 -35.15
N HIS A 129 34.09 -33.84 -33.97
CA HIS A 129 35.21 -34.54 -33.34
C HIS A 129 34.98 -36.06 -33.39
#